data_AF-A0A969JWW0-F1
#
_entry.id   AF-A0A969JWW0-F1
#
_cell.length_a   1.000
_cell.length_b   1.000
_cell.length_c   1.000
_cell.angle_alpha   90.00
_cell.angle_beta   90.00
_cell.angle_gamma   90.00
#
_symmetry.space_group_name_H-M   'P 1'
#
loop_
_entity.id
_entity.type
_entity.pdbx_description
1 polymer ?
#
loop_
_entity_poly.entity_id
_entity_poly.type
_entity_poly.pdbx_seq_one_letter_code
_entity_poly.pdbx_strand_id
1 'polypeptide(L)'
;MKQVFPAFAGFGIELEYMIVARDTFDVAPIADRVLEAAAGELTNETVQGELAWSNELALHVIELKTNGPSNDLARAARAFQQAVNRVDEILLPHGARLMPGAAHPWMDPDVDTRLWPHDDDTIYRAYDRIFGCKGHGWSNLQSMHINLPFADDAEFGMLHAAVRAVLPILPALAASSPFIGGVDTGFADGRLDTYAKNQARIPSITGHVIPEPASSEAEYTSVVFEPMYRDIAPFDPDGELQFEWLNSRGAIARFDRNAIEIRVLDTQEHPGVDLAIAALVTAVVKQLFDAGPASVEAANAIDTVTLAALLKRCIVDGEAAMVDERAYL
;
A
#
# COMPACT_ATOMS: atom_id res chain seq x y z
N MET A 1 11.83 12.59 -21.97
CA MET A 1 12.69 11.89 -21.00
C MET A 1 11.92 11.81 -19.71
N LYS A 2 11.85 10.63 -19.10
CA LYS A 2 11.26 10.44 -17.78
C LYS A 2 12.01 11.31 -16.77
N GLN A 3 11.29 12.00 -15.89
CA GLN A 3 11.92 12.79 -14.84
C GLN A 3 12.51 11.82 -13.81
N VAL A 4 13.81 11.93 -13.57
CA VAL A 4 14.54 11.10 -12.61
C VAL A 4 14.77 11.92 -11.34
N PHE A 5 14.41 11.34 -10.19
CA PHE A 5 14.56 11.97 -8.89
C PHE A 5 15.57 11.18 -8.06
N PRO A 6 16.58 11.83 -7.46
CA PRO A 6 17.45 11.19 -6.48
C PRO A 6 16.69 10.73 -5.25
N ALA A 7 17.25 9.76 -4.53
CA ALA A 7 16.72 9.30 -3.26
C ALA A 7 16.42 10.47 -2.30
N PHE A 8 15.22 10.45 -1.71
CA PHE A 8 14.73 11.48 -0.79
C PHE A 8 14.61 12.91 -1.36
N ALA A 9 14.65 13.09 -2.69
CA ALA A 9 14.37 14.39 -3.32
C ALA A 9 12.90 14.84 -3.18
N GLY A 10 12.01 13.89 -2.87
CA GLY A 10 10.61 14.09 -2.54
C GLY A 10 9.97 12.76 -2.14
N PHE A 11 8.71 12.83 -1.74
CA PHE A 11 7.94 11.71 -1.20
C PHE A 11 6.59 11.67 -1.90
N GLY A 12 6.21 10.52 -2.45
CA GLY A 12 4.83 10.28 -2.84
C GLY A 12 4.08 9.65 -1.68
N ILE A 13 2.89 10.14 -1.36
CA ILE A 13 2.03 9.57 -0.31
C ILE A 13 0.68 9.24 -0.93
N GLU A 14 0.14 8.07 -0.59
CA GLU A 14 -1.17 7.59 -1.04
C GLU A 14 -1.92 7.14 0.22
N LEU A 15 -3.19 7.56 0.37
CA LEU A 15 -4.06 7.26 1.49
C LEU A 15 -5.41 6.79 0.94
N GLU A 16 -5.76 5.56 1.28
CA GLU A 16 -7.04 4.96 0.88
C GLU A 16 -8.08 5.15 1.99
N TYR A 17 -9.30 5.53 1.60
CA TYR A 17 -10.43 5.72 2.53
C TYR A 17 -11.64 4.92 2.07
N MET A 18 -12.36 4.36 3.03
CA MET A 18 -13.66 3.77 2.77
C MET A 18 -14.77 4.83 2.76
N ILE A 19 -15.73 4.68 1.85
CA ILE A 19 -16.96 5.47 1.83
C ILE A 19 -18.06 4.65 2.50
N VAL A 20 -18.75 5.26 3.46
CA VAL A 20 -19.81 4.63 4.26
C VAL A 20 -21.06 5.51 4.34
N ALA A 21 -22.19 4.89 4.62
CA ALA A 21 -23.43 5.57 4.98
C ALA A 21 -23.24 6.37 6.27
N ARG A 22 -23.75 7.59 6.31
CA ARG A 22 -23.53 8.53 7.42
C ARG A 22 -24.16 8.10 8.74
N ASP A 23 -25.31 7.42 8.66
CA ASP A 23 -26.12 7.09 9.84
C ASP A 23 -25.87 5.68 10.37
N THR A 24 -25.50 4.74 9.50
CA THR A 24 -25.26 3.33 9.88
C THR A 24 -23.78 2.96 9.85
N PHE A 25 -22.95 3.73 9.16
CA PHE A 25 -21.56 3.42 8.83
C PHE A 25 -21.40 2.17 7.96
N ASP A 26 -22.48 1.60 7.40
CA ASP A 26 -22.34 0.50 6.43
C ASP A 26 -21.69 1.00 5.14
N VAL A 27 -20.99 0.09 4.46
CA VAL A 27 -20.26 0.40 3.23
C VAL A 27 -21.17 1.00 2.15
N ALA A 28 -20.73 2.08 1.53
CA ALA A 28 -21.45 2.78 0.47
C ALA A 28 -20.60 2.83 -0.82
N PRO A 29 -20.88 1.95 -1.81
CA PRO A 29 -20.08 1.83 -3.03
C PRO A 29 -20.44 2.92 -4.04
N ILE A 30 -19.93 4.14 -3.80
CA ILE A 30 -20.21 5.34 -4.61
C ILE A 30 -18.96 6.21 -4.88
N ALA A 31 -17.76 5.62 -4.90
CA ALA A 31 -16.52 6.35 -5.22
C ALA A 31 -16.56 6.98 -6.63
N ASP A 32 -17.28 6.36 -7.56
CA ASP A 32 -17.52 6.89 -8.90
C ASP A 32 -18.23 8.24 -8.88
N ARG A 33 -19.18 8.44 -7.95
CA ARG A 33 -19.87 9.72 -7.75
C ARG A 33 -18.95 10.79 -7.21
N VAL A 34 -18.02 10.43 -6.34
CA VAL A 34 -17.01 11.37 -5.82
C VAL A 34 -16.12 11.86 -6.96
N LEU A 35 -15.59 10.93 -7.77
CA LEU A 35 -14.72 11.26 -8.89
C LEU A 35 -15.45 12.04 -9.99
N GLU A 36 -16.67 11.63 -10.35
CA GLU A 36 -17.52 12.34 -11.31
C GLU A 36 -17.81 13.77 -10.86
N ALA A 37 -18.17 13.97 -9.59
CA ALA A 37 -18.42 15.31 -9.05
C ALA A 37 -17.16 16.20 -9.02
N ALA A 38 -16.00 15.60 -8.77
CA ALA A 38 -14.72 16.31 -8.69
C ALA A 38 -14.14 16.66 -10.07
N ALA A 39 -14.34 15.81 -11.07
CA ALA A 39 -13.84 15.99 -12.44
C ALA A 39 -14.85 16.66 -13.39
N GLY A 40 -16.14 16.57 -13.10
CA GLY A 40 -17.23 17.02 -13.99
C GLY A 40 -17.66 15.96 -15.02
N GLU A 41 -16.97 14.84 -15.08
CA GLU A 41 -17.29 13.66 -15.90
C GLU A 41 -16.79 12.39 -15.19
N LEU A 42 -17.37 11.25 -15.54
CA LEU A 42 -16.94 9.96 -14.99
C LEU A 42 -15.48 9.67 -15.39
N THR A 43 -14.62 9.46 -14.40
CA THR A 43 -13.19 9.21 -14.57
C THR A 43 -12.67 8.26 -13.51
N ASN A 44 -11.53 7.62 -13.78
CA ASN A 44 -10.77 6.80 -12.84
C ASN A 44 -9.83 7.63 -11.98
N GLU A 45 -9.40 8.79 -12.46
CA GLU A 45 -8.50 9.70 -11.75
C GLU A 45 -8.80 11.17 -12.06
N THR A 46 -8.61 12.04 -11.08
CA THR A 46 -8.72 13.49 -11.25
C THR A 46 -7.68 14.25 -10.43
N VAL A 47 -7.07 15.28 -11.02
CA VAL A 47 -6.13 16.16 -10.34
C VAL A 47 -6.89 17.24 -9.57
N GLN A 48 -6.60 17.35 -8.26
CA GLN A 48 -7.22 18.30 -7.33
C GLN A 48 -6.14 19.19 -6.67
N GLY A 49 -5.34 19.85 -7.52
CA GLY A 49 -4.25 20.73 -7.10
C GLY A 49 -2.99 19.96 -6.72
N GLU A 50 -2.62 19.99 -5.45
CA GLU A 50 -1.44 19.29 -4.91
C GLU A 50 -1.65 17.77 -4.78
N LEU A 51 -2.89 17.32 -4.89
CA LEU A 51 -3.28 15.92 -4.82
C LEU A 51 -3.95 15.46 -6.12
N ALA A 52 -3.99 14.16 -6.33
CA ALA A 52 -4.86 13.47 -7.28
C ALA A 52 -5.74 12.49 -6.50
N TRP A 53 -6.96 12.26 -6.98
CA TRP A 53 -7.89 11.30 -6.42
C TRP A 53 -8.16 10.22 -7.46
N SER A 54 -8.14 8.96 -7.06
CA SER A 54 -8.33 7.82 -7.96
C SER A 54 -9.26 6.77 -7.39
N ASN A 55 -9.82 5.96 -8.28
CA ASN A 55 -10.55 4.77 -7.90
C ASN A 55 -9.59 3.68 -7.42
N GLU A 56 -10.17 2.71 -6.71
CA GLU A 56 -9.53 1.45 -6.37
C GLU A 56 -10.32 0.27 -6.95
N LEU A 57 -9.84 -0.96 -6.73
CA LEU A 57 -10.55 -2.18 -7.13
C LEU A 57 -12.01 -2.20 -6.64
N ALA A 58 -12.24 -1.77 -5.40
CA ALA A 58 -13.55 -1.73 -4.78
C ALA A 58 -14.21 -0.35 -4.90
N LEU A 59 -15.46 -0.31 -5.36
CA LEU A 59 -16.23 0.91 -5.63
C LEU A 59 -16.53 1.75 -4.36
N HIS A 60 -16.34 1.19 -3.18
CA HIS A 60 -16.47 1.91 -1.90
C HIS A 60 -15.14 2.46 -1.37
N VAL A 61 -14.05 2.33 -2.11
CA VAL A 61 -12.75 2.87 -1.73
C VAL A 61 -12.37 4.01 -2.67
N ILE A 62 -11.87 5.10 -2.09
CA ILE A 62 -11.27 6.22 -2.82
C ILE A 62 -9.83 6.38 -2.34
N GLU A 63 -8.90 6.49 -3.29
CA GLU A 63 -7.50 6.79 -3.01
C GLU A 63 -7.27 8.30 -3.18
N LEU A 64 -6.63 8.92 -2.18
CA LEU A 64 -6.07 10.26 -2.30
C LEU A 64 -4.56 10.12 -2.35
N LYS A 65 -3.89 10.79 -3.29
CA LYS A 65 -2.43 10.76 -3.39
C LYS A 65 -1.81 12.10 -3.73
N THR A 66 -0.55 12.29 -3.37
CA THR A 66 0.22 13.45 -3.82
C THR A 66 0.33 13.48 -5.34
N ASN A 67 0.06 14.63 -5.97
CA ASN A 67 0.20 14.82 -7.41
C ASN A 67 1.67 15.07 -7.78
N GLY A 68 2.45 13.98 -7.80
CA GLY A 68 3.91 14.00 -7.89
C GLY A 68 4.61 14.12 -6.53
N PRO A 69 5.96 14.06 -6.49
CA PRO A 69 6.69 14.05 -5.22
C PRO A 69 6.54 15.36 -4.44
N SER A 70 6.18 15.26 -3.15
CA SER A 70 6.19 16.37 -2.21
C SER A 70 7.50 16.43 -1.43
N ASN A 71 8.06 17.63 -1.21
CA ASN A 71 9.20 17.84 -0.33
C ASN A 71 8.81 18.38 1.07
N ASP A 72 7.51 18.55 1.32
CA ASP A 72 6.96 19.08 2.56
C ASP A 72 5.77 18.22 3.01
N LEU A 73 6.07 17.22 3.85
CA LEU A 73 5.06 16.32 4.40
C LEU A 73 4.05 17.06 5.32
N ALA A 74 4.45 18.16 5.96
CA ALA A 74 3.55 18.94 6.80
C ALA A 74 2.54 19.74 5.95
N ARG A 75 2.96 20.24 4.78
CA ARG A 75 2.05 20.80 3.78
C ARG A 75 1.15 19.72 3.18
N ALA A 76 1.71 18.56 2.82
CA ALA A 76 0.93 17.43 2.32
C ALA A 76 -0.17 17.03 3.31
N ALA A 77 0.12 16.93 4.61
CA ALA A 77 -0.86 16.63 5.65
C ALA A 77 -2.06 17.59 5.64
N ARG A 78 -1.80 18.90 5.47
CA ARG A 78 -2.87 19.91 5.36
C ARG A 78 -3.68 19.75 4.06
N ALA A 79 -3.01 19.45 2.95
CA ALA A 79 -3.68 19.20 1.68
C ALA A 79 -4.59 17.95 1.75
N PHE A 80 -4.12 16.86 2.36
CA PHE A 80 -4.93 15.66 2.58
C PHE A 80 -6.14 15.96 3.46
N GLN A 81 -5.97 16.68 4.57
CA GLN A 81 -7.11 17.05 5.42
C GLN A 81 -8.14 17.91 4.68
N GLN A 82 -7.69 18.84 3.83
CA GLN A 82 -8.60 19.64 2.99
C GLN A 82 -9.33 18.77 1.96
N ALA A 83 -8.65 17.79 1.36
CA ALA A 83 -9.27 16.86 0.43
C ALA A 83 -10.30 15.96 1.11
N VAL A 84 -9.98 15.40 2.29
CA VAL A 84 -10.94 14.63 3.11
C VAL A 84 -12.20 15.44 3.38
N ASN A 85 -12.06 16.71 3.80
CA ASN A 85 -13.22 17.59 4.03
C ASN A 85 -14.04 17.82 2.75
N ARG A 86 -13.36 18.02 1.61
CA ARG A 86 -14.02 18.26 0.32
C ARG A 86 -14.75 17.01 -0.18
N VAL A 87 -14.17 15.82 -0.02
CA VAL A 87 -14.84 14.56 -0.35
C VAL A 87 -16.06 14.37 0.55
N ASP A 88 -15.97 14.65 1.84
CA ASP A 88 -17.11 14.61 2.76
C ASP A 88 -18.24 15.59 2.38
N GLU A 89 -17.90 16.78 1.88
CA GLU A 89 -18.87 17.74 1.32
C GLU A 89 -19.59 17.19 0.08
N ILE A 90 -18.86 16.53 -0.82
CA ILE A 90 -19.43 15.86 -2.01
C ILE A 90 -20.35 14.70 -1.59
N LEU A 91 -19.98 13.95 -0.56
CA LEU A 91 -20.75 12.79 -0.06
C LEU A 91 -21.99 13.19 0.75
N LEU A 92 -22.05 14.42 1.27
CA LEU A 92 -23.13 14.88 2.15
C LEU A 92 -24.54 14.74 1.53
N PRO A 93 -24.81 15.17 0.27
CA PRO A 93 -26.12 15.01 -0.35
C PRO A 93 -26.50 13.53 -0.60
N HIS A 94 -25.52 12.63 -0.61
CA HIS A 94 -25.73 11.19 -0.75
C HIS A 94 -25.98 10.47 0.58
N GLY A 95 -25.99 11.21 1.71
CA GLY A 95 -26.10 10.60 3.03
C GLY A 95 -24.90 9.72 3.36
N ALA A 96 -23.72 10.03 2.81
CA ALA A 96 -22.49 9.27 3.00
C ALA A 96 -21.38 10.14 3.61
N ARG A 97 -20.26 9.49 3.94
CA ARG A 97 -19.04 10.11 4.48
C ARG A 97 -17.83 9.18 4.28
N LEU A 98 -16.63 9.72 4.43
CA LEU A 98 -15.43 8.93 4.59
C LEU A 98 -15.36 8.32 5.99
N MET A 99 -14.84 7.10 6.03
CA MET A 99 -14.42 6.39 7.23
C MET A 99 -12.91 6.12 7.12
N PRO A 100 -12.12 6.57 8.11
CA PRO A 100 -10.69 6.29 8.15
C PRO A 100 -10.43 4.92 8.79
N GLY A 101 -9.15 4.59 8.98
CA GLY A 101 -8.72 3.28 9.48
C GLY A 101 -8.46 2.29 8.36
N ALA A 102 -7.75 1.21 8.68
CA ALA A 102 -7.22 0.29 7.68
C ALA A 102 -8.16 -0.84 7.24
N ALA A 103 -9.24 -1.06 7.99
CA ALA A 103 -10.27 -2.01 7.64
C ALA A 103 -11.60 -1.59 8.27
N HIS A 104 -12.69 -1.80 7.53
CA HIS A 104 -14.03 -1.67 8.06
C HIS A 104 -14.35 -2.81 9.03
N PRO A 105 -14.74 -2.50 10.28
CA PRO A 105 -14.80 -3.47 11.35
C PRO A 105 -15.88 -4.54 11.21
N TRP A 106 -16.99 -4.27 10.49
CA TRP A 106 -18.09 -5.23 10.32
C TRP A 106 -18.58 -5.41 8.87
N MET A 107 -17.77 -4.98 7.89
CA MET A 107 -18.12 -5.17 6.47
C MET A 107 -18.23 -6.67 6.20
N ASP A 108 -19.22 -7.10 5.44
CA ASP A 108 -19.28 -8.45 4.89
C ASP A 108 -18.84 -8.41 3.42
N PRO A 109 -17.60 -8.84 3.10
CA PRO A 109 -17.09 -8.75 1.74
C PRO A 109 -17.83 -9.64 0.74
N ASP A 110 -18.58 -10.65 1.16
CA ASP A 110 -19.37 -11.48 0.25
C ASP A 110 -20.69 -10.80 -0.16
N VAL A 111 -21.18 -9.85 0.65
CA VAL A 111 -22.45 -9.14 0.42
C VAL A 111 -22.20 -7.73 -0.12
N ASP A 112 -21.29 -7.01 0.51
CA ASP A 112 -21.11 -5.56 0.37
C ASP A 112 -20.19 -5.18 -0.80
N THR A 113 -19.26 -6.07 -1.17
CA THR A 113 -18.27 -5.77 -2.22
C THR A 113 -18.96 -5.49 -3.55
N ARG A 114 -18.63 -4.33 -4.12
CA ARG A 114 -18.91 -3.97 -5.50
C ARG A 114 -17.58 -3.57 -6.13
N LEU A 115 -17.20 -4.26 -7.20
CA LEU A 115 -16.00 -3.89 -7.94
C LEU A 115 -16.25 -2.62 -8.74
N TRP A 116 -15.19 -1.87 -9.00
CA TRP A 116 -15.24 -0.70 -9.89
C TRP A 116 -15.78 -1.12 -11.28
N PRO A 117 -16.92 -0.58 -11.72
CA PRO A 117 -17.60 -1.07 -12.92
C PRO A 117 -17.25 -0.28 -14.19
N HIS A 118 -16.43 0.77 -14.07
CA HIS A 118 -16.17 1.73 -15.12
C HIS A 118 -14.78 1.46 -15.73
N ASP A 119 -14.72 1.47 -17.05
CA ASP A 119 -13.57 1.03 -17.86
C ASP A 119 -13.14 -0.45 -17.75
N ASP A 120 -12.57 -0.89 -18.87
CA ASP A 120 -12.04 -2.24 -19.10
C ASP A 120 -10.66 -2.36 -18.48
N ASP A 121 -10.58 -2.24 -17.14
CA ASP A 121 -9.31 -2.53 -16.47
C ASP A 121 -9.06 -4.04 -16.55
N THR A 122 -8.39 -4.40 -17.63
CA THR A 122 -7.91 -5.74 -17.96
C THR A 122 -7.20 -6.36 -16.75
N ILE A 123 -6.51 -5.53 -15.95
CA ILE A 123 -5.81 -5.94 -14.73
C ILE A 123 -6.81 -6.37 -13.66
N TYR A 124 -7.80 -5.55 -13.29
CA TYR A 124 -8.79 -5.92 -12.27
C TYR A 124 -9.64 -7.13 -12.68
N ARG A 125 -9.98 -7.26 -13.97
CA ARG A 125 -10.69 -8.45 -14.46
C ARG A 125 -9.82 -9.70 -14.42
N ALA A 126 -8.54 -9.59 -14.76
CA ALA A 126 -7.60 -10.69 -14.66
C ALA A 126 -7.43 -11.14 -13.21
N TYR A 127 -7.33 -10.19 -12.28
CA TYR A 127 -7.29 -10.46 -10.84
C TYR A 127 -8.54 -11.20 -10.36
N ASP A 128 -9.74 -10.71 -10.70
CA ASP A 128 -11.00 -11.36 -10.31
C ASP A 128 -11.14 -12.75 -10.93
N ARG A 129 -10.76 -12.92 -12.21
CA ARG A 129 -10.76 -14.22 -12.89
C ARG A 129 -9.83 -15.24 -12.21
N ILE A 130 -8.66 -14.83 -11.74
CA ILE A 130 -7.62 -15.73 -11.22
C ILE A 130 -7.79 -15.99 -9.71
N PHE A 131 -8.14 -14.97 -8.92
CA PHE A 131 -8.20 -15.03 -7.47
C PHE A 131 -9.61 -14.86 -6.89
N GLY A 132 -10.58 -14.44 -7.70
CA GLY A 132 -11.97 -14.23 -7.30
C GLY A 132 -12.23 -12.92 -6.55
N CYS A 133 -11.20 -12.13 -6.26
CA CYS A 133 -11.24 -10.81 -5.60
C CYS A 133 -12.28 -10.65 -4.48
N LYS A 134 -12.46 -11.71 -3.69
CA LYS A 134 -13.43 -11.82 -2.60
C LYS A 134 -12.76 -11.97 -1.26
N GLY A 135 -13.46 -11.53 -0.23
CA GLY A 135 -12.96 -11.54 1.14
C GLY A 135 -12.22 -10.26 1.50
N HIS A 136 -11.92 -10.13 2.80
CA HIS A 136 -11.35 -8.91 3.35
C HIS A 136 -10.02 -8.52 2.71
N GLY A 137 -9.19 -9.51 2.33
CA GLY A 137 -7.91 -9.34 1.64
C GLY A 137 -7.95 -8.66 0.26
N TRP A 138 -9.14 -8.29 -0.23
CA TRP A 138 -9.34 -7.65 -1.53
C TRP A 138 -10.17 -6.37 -1.44
N SER A 139 -11.21 -6.36 -0.60
CA SER A 139 -12.19 -5.27 -0.56
C SER A 139 -12.26 -4.52 0.76
N ASN A 140 -11.46 -4.89 1.76
CA ASN A 140 -11.48 -4.29 3.09
C ASN A 140 -10.05 -3.98 3.61
N LEU A 141 -9.22 -3.33 2.79
CA LEU A 141 -7.79 -3.11 3.06
C LEU A 141 -7.31 -1.68 2.78
N GLN A 142 -7.73 -0.70 3.57
CA GLN A 142 -7.23 0.68 3.41
C GLN A 142 -5.77 0.80 3.86
N SER A 143 -4.92 1.23 2.95
CA SER A 143 -3.48 1.31 3.13
C SER A 143 -2.95 2.74 3.00
N MET A 144 -1.90 3.06 3.75
CA MET A 144 -1.02 4.19 3.48
C MET A 144 0.19 3.69 2.68
N HIS A 145 0.46 4.32 1.53
CA HIS A 145 1.67 4.08 0.77
C HIS A 145 2.68 5.20 0.89
N ILE A 146 3.97 4.84 0.96
CA ILE A 146 5.10 5.77 0.87
C ILE A 146 5.94 5.41 -0.35
N ASN A 147 6.05 6.36 -1.27
CA ASN A 147 6.85 6.24 -2.48
C ASN A 147 8.16 7.02 -2.34
N LEU A 148 9.28 6.30 -2.36
CA LEU A 148 10.63 6.86 -2.25
C LEU A 148 11.37 6.74 -3.59
N PRO A 149 11.77 7.87 -4.23
CA PRO A 149 12.43 7.83 -5.53
C PRO A 149 13.87 7.29 -5.45
N PHE A 150 14.43 6.92 -6.60
CA PHE A 150 15.87 6.62 -6.78
C PHE A 150 16.33 7.01 -8.20
N ALA A 151 17.60 7.39 -8.34
CA ALA A 151 18.13 7.85 -9.62
C ALA A 151 18.64 6.72 -10.53
N ASP A 152 19.25 5.70 -9.95
CA ASP A 152 19.95 4.61 -10.66
C ASP A 152 20.00 3.33 -9.81
N ASP A 153 20.63 2.27 -10.34
CA ASP A 153 20.80 0.99 -9.64
C ASP A 153 21.54 1.11 -8.31
N ALA A 154 22.51 2.04 -8.20
CA ALA A 154 23.26 2.20 -6.96
C ALA A 154 22.37 2.79 -5.87
N GLU A 155 21.61 3.84 -6.17
CA GLU A 155 20.61 4.37 -5.24
C GLU A 155 19.51 3.36 -4.95
N PHE A 156 19.03 2.63 -5.96
CA PHE A 156 18.03 1.58 -5.80
C PHE A 156 18.48 0.51 -4.81
N GLY A 157 19.66 -0.08 -5.01
CA GLY A 157 20.16 -1.16 -4.14
C GLY A 157 20.34 -0.71 -2.69
N MET A 158 20.82 0.51 -2.48
CA MET A 158 20.94 1.08 -1.13
C MET A 158 19.58 1.34 -0.49
N LEU A 159 18.66 1.97 -1.22
CA LEU A 159 17.33 2.32 -0.72
C LEU A 159 16.50 1.07 -0.44
N HIS A 160 16.54 0.09 -1.34
CA HIS A 160 15.84 -1.17 -1.21
C HIS A 160 16.27 -1.94 0.04
N ALA A 161 17.58 -2.06 0.30
CA ALA A 161 18.08 -2.71 1.51
C ALA A 161 17.66 -1.97 2.79
N ALA A 162 17.71 -0.63 2.79
CA ALA A 162 17.26 0.18 3.92
C ALA A 162 15.76 0.01 4.18
N VAL A 163 14.92 0.01 3.14
CA VAL A 163 13.49 -0.27 3.24
C VAL A 163 13.24 -1.67 3.78
N ARG A 164 13.93 -2.69 3.25
CA ARG A 164 13.82 -4.09 3.71
C ARG A 164 14.10 -4.24 5.20
N ALA A 165 15.08 -3.53 5.74
CA ALA A 165 15.43 -3.57 7.15
C ALA A 165 14.33 -2.95 8.04
N VAL A 166 13.67 -1.89 7.58
CA VAL A 166 12.64 -1.20 8.39
C VAL A 166 11.27 -1.87 8.26
N LEU A 167 10.98 -2.48 7.11
CA LEU A 167 9.67 -3.03 6.77
C LEU A 167 9.01 -3.91 7.86
N PRO A 168 9.73 -4.83 8.54
CA PRO A 168 9.13 -5.73 9.52
C PRO A 168 8.50 -5.04 10.73
N ILE A 169 9.02 -3.90 11.16
CA ILE A 169 8.58 -3.24 12.39
C ILE A 169 7.52 -2.16 12.13
N LEU A 170 7.19 -1.89 10.87
CA LEU A 170 6.23 -0.85 10.51
C LEU A 170 4.81 -1.12 11.04
N PRO A 171 4.28 -2.36 11.01
CA PRO A 171 2.98 -2.63 11.63
C PRO A 171 2.93 -2.32 13.13
N ALA A 172 4.06 -2.47 13.85
CA ALA A 172 4.09 -2.14 15.27
C ALA A 172 3.84 -0.65 15.55
N LEU A 173 4.02 0.23 14.55
CA LEU A 173 3.75 1.66 14.65
C LEU A 173 2.37 2.04 14.11
N ALA A 174 1.85 1.31 13.13
CA ALA A 174 0.72 1.75 12.32
C ALA A 174 -0.53 0.86 12.43
N ALA A 175 -0.46 -0.33 13.04
CA ALA A 175 -1.58 -1.25 13.12
C ALA A 175 -2.87 -0.58 13.62
N SER A 176 -3.92 -0.58 12.80
CA SER A 176 -5.21 0.09 13.10
C SER A 176 -6.43 -0.77 12.75
N SER A 177 -6.24 -2.07 12.56
CA SER A 177 -7.25 -3.00 12.04
C SER A 177 -7.52 -4.24 12.92
N PRO A 178 -7.74 -4.11 14.25
CA PRO A 178 -7.92 -5.27 15.12
C PRO A 178 -9.26 -5.99 14.94
N PHE A 179 -10.28 -5.30 14.39
CA PHE A 179 -11.62 -5.85 14.15
C PHE A 179 -11.88 -5.99 12.66
N ILE A 180 -12.33 -7.17 12.23
CA ILE A 180 -12.72 -7.46 10.85
C ILE A 180 -13.93 -8.40 10.88
N GLY A 181 -14.95 -8.15 10.07
CA GLY A 181 -16.13 -9.02 9.97
C GLY A 181 -16.95 -9.11 11.27
N GLY A 182 -16.91 -8.07 12.11
CA GLY A 182 -17.65 -7.94 13.36
C GLY A 182 -17.00 -8.67 14.54
N VAL A 183 -15.77 -9.17 14.38
CA VAL A 183 -15.06 -9.94 15.41
C VAL A 183 -13.68 -9.35 15.68
N ASP A 184 -13.22 -9.52 16.92
CA ASP A 184 -11.81 -9.33 17.28
C ASP A 184 -10.99 -10.42 16.58
N THR A 185 -10.03 -9.99 15.75
CA THR A 185 -9.22 -10.90 14.95
C THR A 185 -8.14 -11.60 15.78
N GLY A 186 -7.79 -11.06 16.96
CA GLY A 186 -6.62 -11.45 17.73
C GLY A 186 -5.29 -10.94 17.17
N PHE A 187 -5.32 -10.09 16.14
CA PHE A 187 -4.16 -9.39 15.57
C PHE A 187 -4.30 -7.89 15.83
N ALA A 188 -3.18 -7.20 16.03
CA ALA A 188 -3.16 -5.74 15.99
C ALA A 188 -3.44 -5.23 14.56
N ASP A 189 -2.84 -5.90 13.56
CA ASP A 189 -2.95 -5.56 12.14
C ASP A 189 -3.69 -6.69 11.38
N GLY A 190 -5.01 -6.72 11.48
CA GLY A 190 -5.84 -7.69 10.76
C GLY A 190 -5.83 -7.46 9.24
N ARG A 191 -5.63 -6.21 8.79
CA ARG A 191 -5.52 -5.86 7.37
C ARG A 191 -4.36 -6.65 6.75
N LEU A 192 -3.16 -6.52 7.30
CA LEU A 192 -1.96 -7.11 6.72
C LEU A 192 -1.96 -8.64 6.82
N ASP A 193 -2.56 -9.23 7.86
CA ASP A 193 -2.78 -10.68 7.95
C ASP A 193 -3.68 -11.21 6.81
N THR A 194 -4.75 -10.49 6.47
CA THR A 194 -5.64 -10.88 5.37
C THR A 194 -5.02 -10.59 4.00
N TYR A 195 -4.31 -9.47 3.84
CA TYR A 195 -3.53 -9.14 2.64
C TYR A 195 -2.49 -10.21 2.32
N ALA A 196 -1.72 -10.68 3.32
CA ALA A 196 -0.68 -11.69 3.14
C ALA A 196 -1.20 -13.04 2.59
N LYS A 197 -2.53 -13.25 2.60
CA LYS A 197 -3.20 -14.49 2.16
C LYS A 197 -4.04 -14.30 0.90
N ASN A 198 -4.23 -13.07 0.42
CA ASN A 198 -5.20 -12.75 -0.63
C ASN A 198 -4.92 -13.47 -1.97
N GLN A 199 -3.64 -13.76 -2.24
CA GLN A 199 -3.15 -14.44 -3.45
C GLN A 199 -2.52 -15.81 -3.13
N ALA A 200 -2.96 -16.49 -2.06
CA ALA A 200 -2.41 -17.78 -1.62
C ALA A 200 -2.37 -18.88 -2.70
N ARG A 201 -3.15 -18.74 -3.78
CA ARG A 201 -3.09 -19.63 -4.96
C ARG A 201 -1.72 -19.61 -5.65
N ILE A 202 -1.04 -18.47 -5.63
CA ILE A 202 0.25 -18.25 -6.29
C ILE A 202 1.18 -17.50 -5.31
N PRO A 203 1.77 -18.20 -4.33
CA PRO A 203 2.45 -17.56 -3.20
C PRO A 203 3.67 -16.70 -3.58
N SER A 204 4.29 -16.93 -4.74
CA SER A 204 5.43 -16.12 -5.19
C SER A 204 5.08 -14.66 -5.46
N ILE A 205 3.79 -14.33 -5.61
CA ILE A 205 3.32 -12.97 -5.87
C ILE A 205 3.45 -12.09 -4.62
N THR A 206 2.91 -12.54 -3.50
CA THR A 206 3.04 -11.88 -2.20
C THR A 206 4.40 -12.16 -1.56
N GLY A 207 5.01 -13.31 -1.90
CA GLY A 207 6.25 -13.77 -1.28
C GLY A 207 6.09 -13.89 0.24
N HIS A 208 7.08 -13.40 0.97
CA HIS A 208 7.01 -13.30 2.43
C HIS A 208 6.44 -11.96 2.93
N VAL A 209 5.78 -11.19 2.06
CA VAL A 209 5.52 -9.74 2.21
C VAL A 209 6.82 -8.91 2.23
N ILE A 210 7.87 -9.38 2.89
CA ILE A 210 9.22 -8.83 2.76
C ILE A 210 9.79 -9.19 1.37
N PRO A 211 10.26 -8.23 0.56
CA PRO A 211 10.88 -8.54 -0.72
C PRO A 211 12.22 -9.26 -0.53
N GLU A 212 12.66 -10.00 -1.54
CA GLU A 212 13.99 -10.60 -1.62
C GLU A 212 15.06 -9.50 -1.74
N PRO A 213 16.31 -9.72 -1.29
CA PRO A 213 17.37 -8.76 -1.52
C PRO A 213 17.69 -8.65 -3.02
N ALA A 214 17.87 -7.43 -3.49
CA ALA A 214 18.31 -7.12 -4.85
C ALA A 214 18.99 -5.75 -4.87
N SER A 215 20.05 -5.60 -5.67
CA SER A 215 20.84 -4.36 -5.80
C SER A 215 20.75 -3.68 -7.16
N SER A 216 19.97 -4.21 -8.10
CA SER A 216 19.74 -3.62 -9.43
C SER A 216 18.38 -4.03 -9.99
N GLU A 217 17.89 -3.32 -11.02
CA GLU A 217 16.68 -3.73 -11.76
C GLU A 217 16.81 -5.14 -12.36
N ALA A 218 17.98 -5.47 -12.90
CA ALA A 218 18.24 -6.79 -13.49
C ALA A 218 18.16 -7.91 -12.43
N GLU A 219 18.72 -7.68 -11.25
CA GLU A 219 18.65 -8.65 -10.15
C GLU A 219 17.23 -8.75 -9.61
N TYR A 220 16.54 -7.62 -9.39
CA TYR A 220 15.14 -7.61 -8.93
C TYR A 220 14.25 -8.35 -9.93
N THR A 221 14.47 -8.16 -11.22
CA THR A 221 13.74 -8.89 -12.27
C THR A 221 13.95 -10.41 -12.13
N SER A 222 15.20 -10.85 -11.96
CA SER A 222 15.56 -12.26 -11.82
C SER A 222 14.99 -12.92 -10.56
N VAL A 223 15.05 -12.23 -9.41
CA VAL A 223 14.68 -12.83 -8.11
C VAL A 223 13.23 -12.60 -7.71
N VAL A 224 12.57 -11.58 -8.27
CA VAL A 224 11.17 -11.21 -7.96
C VAL A 224 10.25 -11.44 -9.14
N PHE A 225 10.47 -10.77 -10.28
CA PHE A 225 9.52 -10.76 -11.40
C PHE A 225 9.46 -12.11 -12.14
N GLU A 226 10.58 -12.66 -12.58
CA GLU A 226 10.62 -13.91 -13.34
C GLU A 226 9.97 -15.10 -12.60
N PRO A 227 10.19 -15.29 -11.29
CA PRO A 227 9.46 -16.30 -10.53
C PRO A 227 7.94 -16.10 -10.54
N MET A 228 7.46 -14.87 -10.31
CA MET A 228 6.03 -14.58 -10.34
C MET A 228 5.42 -14.89 -11.70
N TYR A 229 6.08 -14.46 -12.79
CA TYR A 229 5.59 -14.68 -14.15
C TYR A 229 5.48 -16.16 -14.50
N ARG A 230 6.52 -16.94 -14.17
CA ARG A 230 6.51 -18.39 -14.40
C ARG A 230 5.36 -19.06 -13.65
N ASP A 231 5.11 -18.64 -12.41
CA ASP A 231 4.14 -19.29 -11.54
C ASP A 231 2.69 -18.88 -11.87
N ILE A 232 2.46 -17.67 -12.41
CA ILE A 232 1.14 -17.22 -12.87
C ILE A 232 0.78 -17.65 -14.29
N ALA A 233 1.75 -17.95 -15.16
CA ALA A 233 1.51 -18.27 -16.57
C ALA A 233 0.41 -19.32 -16.83
N PRO A 234 0.25 -20.39 -16.03
CA PRO A 234 -0.84 -21.35 -16.22
C PRO A 234 -2.25 -20.79 -15.99
N PHE A 235 -2.37 -19.66 -15.29
CA PHE A 235 -3.62 -18.99 -14.93
C PHE A 235 -3.84 -17.68 -15.71
N ASP A 236 -2.77 -17.12 -16.27
CA ASP A 236 -2.75 -15.90 -17.07
C ASP A 236 -2.00 -16.12 -18.40
N PRO A 237 -2.59 -16.86 -19.35
CA PRO A 237 -1.91 -17.24 -20.59
C PRO A 237 -1.61 -16.06 -21.52
N ASP A 238 -2.35 -14.96 -21.37
CA ASP A 238 -2.22 -13.76 -22.20
C ASP A 238 -1.25 -12.73 -21.57
N GLY A 239 -0.76 -12.98 -20.35
CA GLY A 239 0.20 -12.12 -19.66
C GLY A 239 -0.38 -10.76 -19.29
N GLU A 240 -1.65 -10.72 -18.87
CA GLU A 240 -2.35 -9.49 -18.46
C GLU A 240 -1.81 -8.95 -17.11
N LEU A 241 -1.40 -9.83 -16.20
CA LEU A 241 -0.84 -9.48 -14.89
C LEU A 241 0.69 -9.67 -14.90
N GLN A 242 1.42 -8.58 -15.09
CA GLN A 242 2.88 -8.57 -15.17
C GLN A 242 3.47 -7.38 -14.39
N PHE A 243 4.80 -7.37 -14.27
CA PHE A 243 5.59 -6.31 -13.65
C PHE A 243 5.12 -5.97 -12.23
N GLU A 244 5.12 -4.69 -11.91
CA GLU A 244 4.69 -4.16 -10.62
C GLU A 244 3.21 -4.38 -10.33
N TRP A 245 2.36 -4.57 -11.34
CA TRP A 245 0.92 -4.81 -11.16
C TRP A 245 0.65 -6.19 -10.60
N LEU A 246 1.50 -7.16 -10.91
CA LEU A 246 1.43 -8.49 -10.32
C LEU A 246 1.97 -8.48 -8.88
N ASN A 247 3.05 -7.76 -8.61
CA ASN A 247 3.75 -7.84 -7.33
C ASN A 247 2.88 -7.40 -6.13
N SER A 248 2.85 -8.20 -5.07
CA SER A 248 2.11 -7.90 -3.82
C SER A 248 3.00 -8.02 -2.58
N ARG A 249 4.30 -7.72 -2.73
CA ARG A 249 5.20 -7.53 -1.60
C ARG A 249 4.87 -6.22 -0.88
N GLY A 250 5.19 -6.17 0.40
CA GLY A 250 5.05 -5.00 1.27
C GLY A 250 5.96 -3.82 0.91
N ALA A 251 6.97 -4.04 0.06
CA ALA A 251 7.67 -2.99 -0.66
C ALA A 251 7.88 -3.39 -2.12
N ILE A 252 7.46 -2.53 -3.05
CA ILE A 252 7.47 -2.81 -4.50
C ILE A 252 8.37 -1.80 -5.21
N ALA A 253 9.37 -2.28 -5.93
CA ALA A 253 10.14 -1.47 -6.85
C ALA A 253 9.33 -1.19 -8.13
N ARG A 254 9.00 0.08 -8.35
CA ARG A 254 8.24 0.59 -9.50
C ARG A 254 9.22 1.24 -10.48
N PHE A 255 9.87 0.45 -11.32
CA PHE A 255 10.91 0.93 -12.25
C PHE A 255 10.36 1.80 -13.39
N ASP A 256 9.05 1.75 -13.66
CA ASP A 256 8.33 2.66 -14.56
C ASP A 256 8.31 4.11 -14.06
N ARG A 257 8.38 4.33 -12.72
CA ARG A 257 8.49 5.64 -12.05
C ARG A 257 9.77 5.86 -11.23
N ASN A 258 10.66 4.86 -11.16
CA ASN A 258 11.90 4.86 -10.35
C ASN A 258 11.62 5.19 -8.88
N ALA A 259 10.69 4.46 -8.26
CA ALA A 259 10.40 4.59 -6.84
C ALA A 259 10.20 3.23 -6.17
N ILE A 260 10.48 3.15 -4.87
CA ILE A 260 10.10 2.02 -4.02
C ILE A 260 8.86 2.44 -3.24
N GLU A 261 7.80 1.66 -3.38
CA GLU A 261 6.50 1.86 -2.75
C GLU A 261 6.37 0.95 -1.53
N ILE A 262 6.37 1.52 -0.33
CA ILE A 262 6.12 0.83 0.94
C ILE A 262 4.61 0.74 1.16
N ARG A 263 4.07 -0.45 1.45
CA ARG A 263 2.62 -0.76 1.46
C ARG A 263 2.13 -1.50 2.71
N VAL A 264 2.97 -1.63 3.73
CA VAL A 264 2.64 -2.38 4.96
C VAL A 264 2.01 -1.50 6.04
N LEU A 265 1.72 -0.24 5.74
CA LEU A 265 1.22 0.71 6.72
C LEU A 265 -0.31 0.80 6.59
N ASP A 266 -0.97 0.51 7.70
CA ASP A 266 -2.40 0.73 7.87
C ASP A 266 -2.72 2.24 7.79
N THR A 267 -3.81 2.63 7.11
CA THR A 267 -4.31 4.00 7.15
C THR A 267 -4.77 4.36 8.56
N GLN A 268 -4.49 5.58 9.02
CA GLN A 268 -4.80 6.07 10.36
C GLN A 268 -6.11 6.88 10.39
N GLU A 269 -6.57 7.26 11.59
CA GLU A 269 -7.82 8.01 11.80
C GLU A 269 -7.76 9.46 11.31
N HIS A 270 -6.56 9.98 11.02
CA HIS A 270 -6.36 11.36 10.64
C HIS A 270 -5.10 11.50 9.75
N PRO A 271 -5.17 12.21 8.60
CA PRO A 271 -4.04 12.38 7.67
C PRO A 271 -2.75 12.89 8.31
N GLY A 272 -2.87 13.75 9.33
CA GLY A 272 -1.72 14.23 10.09
C GLY A 272 -0.94 13.13 10.84
N VAL A 273 -1.59 12.04 11.25
CA VAL A 273 -0.95 10.88 11.87
C VAL A 273 -0.26 10.04 10.79
N ASP A 274 -0.95 9.75 9.69
CA ASP A 274 -0.38 9.09 8.50
C ASP A 274 0.93 9.77 8.07
N LEU A 275 0.89 11.08 7.87
CA LEU A 275 2.05 11.85 7.42
C LEU A 275 3.15 11.96 8.49
N ALA A 276 2.82 11.87 9.78
CA ALA A 276 3.80 11.81 10.86
C ALA A 276 4.52 10.44 10.87
N ILE A 277 3.78 9.34 10.67
CA ILE A 277 4.35 8.01 10.48
C ILE A 277 5.25 8.01 9.24
N ALA A 278 4.78 8.55 8.11
CA ALA A 278 5.59 8.66 6.91
C ALA A 278 6.88 9.46 7.14
N ALA A 279 6.82 10.57 7.87
CA ALA A 279 8.00 11.35 8.23
C ALA A 279 9.01 10.55 9.08
N LEU A 280 8.53 9.75 10.05
CA LEU A 280 9.39 8.89 10.87
C LEU A 280 10.03 7.78 10.03
N VAL A 281 9.23 7.06 9.25
CA VAL A 281 9.69 5.96 8.39
C VAL A 281 10.74 6.47 7.40
N THR A 282 10.45 7.57 6.71
CA THR A 282 11.39 8.16 5.75
C THR A 282 12.69 8.62 6.40
N ALA A 283 12.64 9.18 7.61
CA ALA A 283 13.84 9.59 8.35
C ALA A 283 14.72 8.39 8.74
N VAL A 284 14.14 7.29 9.22
CA VAL A 284 14.88 6.07 9.59
C VAL A 284 15.47 5.40 8.36
N VAL A 285 14.70 5.25 7.27
CA VAL A 285 15.19 4.71 6.00
C VAL A 285 16.33 5.57 5.46
N LYS A 286 16.21 6.91 5.53
CA LYS A 286 17.27 7.83 5.13
C LYS A 286 18.53 7.66 5.97
N GLN A 287 18.40 7.48 7.28
CA GLN A 287 19.55 7.25 8.15
C GLN A 287 20.31 5.97 7.77
N LEU A 288 19.59 4.89 7.47
CA LEU A 288 20.19 3.63 7.02
C LEU A 288 20.84 3.75 5.64
N PHE A 289 20.22 4.51 4.73
CA PHE A 289 20.76 4.82 3.41
C PHE A 289 22.06 5.64 3.50
N ASP A 290 22.06 6.73 4.29
CA ASP A 290 23.20 7.62 4.47
C ASP A 290 24.38 6.94 5.19
N ALA A 291 24.13 5.86 5.94
CA ALA A 291 25.18 5.06 6.57
C ALA A 291 26.06 4.29 5.55
N GLY A 292 25.63 4.21 4.29
CA GLY A 292 26.44 3.76 3.17
C GLY A 292 26.48 2.23 2.98
N PRO A 293 27.35 1.72 2.09
CA PRO A 293 27.32 0.34 1.61
C PRO A 293 27.44 -0.74 2.70
N ALA A 294 28.20 -0.49 3.78
CA ALA A 294 28.32 -1.45 4.87
C ALA A 294 26.99 -1.67 5.63
N SER A 295 26.17 -0.63 5.75
CA SER A 295 24.82 -0.70 6.32
C SER A 295 23.90 -1.57 5.43
N VAL A 296 24.01 -1.38 4.12
CA VAL A 296 23.28 -2.13 3.10
C VAL A 296 23.64 -3.61 3.10
N GLU A 297 24.95 -3.93 3.18
CA GLU A 297 25.42 -5.31 3.29
C GLU A 297 24.90 -5.97 4.58
N ALA A 298 24.95 -5.26 5.71
CA ALA A 298 24.42 -5.77 6.97
C ALA A 298 22.90 -6.02 6.91
N ALA A 299 22.14 -5.07 6.34
CA ALA A 299 20.70 -5.20 6.16
C ALA A 299 20.32 -6.40 5.25
N ASN A 300 21.05 -6.59 4.15
CA ASN A 300 20.82 -7.70 3.23
C ASN A 300 21.36 -9.05 3.75
N ALA A 301 22.26 -9.05 4.74
CA ALA A 301 22.73 -10.28 5.38
C ALA A 301 21.67 -10.92 6.28
N ILE A 302 20.66 -10.16 6.70
CA ILE A 302 19.50 -10.71 7.42
C ILE A 302 18.60 -11.39 6.38
N ASP A 303 18.40 -12.69 6.55
CA ASP A 303 17.60 -13.46 5.61
C ASP A 303 16.12 -13.03 5.65
N THR A 304 15.46 -13.13 4.49
CA THR A 304 14.05 -12.73 4.32
C THR A 304 13.11 -13.43 5.30
N VAL A 305 13.41 -14.68 5.70
CA VAL A 305 12.54 -15.46 6.59
C VAL A 305 12.59 -14.91 8.01
N THR A 306 13.78 -14.53 8.49
CA THR A 306 13.96 -13.84 9.78
C THR A 306 13.20 -12.51 9.82
N LEU A 307 13.34 -11.68 8.77
CA LEU A 307 12.59 -10.41 8.67
C LEU A 307 11.08 -10.65 8.62
N ALA A 308 10.61 -11.67 7.91
CA ALA A 308 9.20 -12.02 7.83
C ALA A 308 8.64 -12.57 9.16
N ALA A 309 9.46 -13.28 9.95
CA ALA A 309 9.07 -13.73 11.27
C ALA A 309 8.87 -12.54 12.22
N LEU A 310 9.76 -11.54 12.17
CA LEU A 310 9.59 -10.29 12.92
C LEU A 310 8.34 -9.52 12.45
N LEU A 311 8.14 -9.39 11.14
CA LEU A 311 6.93 -8.78 10.58
C LEU A 311 5.67 -9.43 11.14
N LYS A 312 5.62 -10.76 11.13
CA LYS A 312 4.48 -11.52 11.65
C LYS A 312 4.24 -11.26 13.14
N ARG A 313 5.29 -11.11 13.95
CA ARG A 313 5.11 -10.73 15.36
C ARG A 313 4.54 -9.32 15.49
N CYS A 314 5.03 -8.36 14.72
CA CYS A 314 4.48 -7.00 14.71
C CYS A 314 3.02 -6.95 14.22
N ILE A 315 2.62 -7.81 13.29
CA ILE A 315 1.22 -7.96 12.86
C ILE A 315 0.33 -8.44 14.02
N VAL A 316 0.80 -9.41 14.81
CA VAL A 316 0.04 -9.99 15.92
C VAL A 316 0.01 -9.04 17.12
N ASP A 317 1.19 -8.63 17.59
CA ASP A 317 1.37 -7.98 18.88
C ASP A 317 1.45 -6.44 18.80
N GLY A 318 1.49 -5.86 17.59
CA GLY A 318 1.61 -4.42 17.39
C GLY A 318 2.85 -3.85 18.09
N GLU A 319 2.67 -2.73 18.80
CA GLU A 319 3.72 -2.07 19.59
C GLU A 319 4.29 -2.93 20.73
N ALA A 320 3.59 -3.99 21.14
CA ALA A 320 4.05 -4.92 22.17
C ALA A 320 4.97 -6.03 21.63
N ALA A 321 5.18 -6.10 20.32
CA ALA A 321 6.03 -7.09 19.68
C ALA A 321 7.48 -6.99 20.20
N MET A 322 8.01 -8.13 20.66
CA MET A 322 9.40 -8.21 21.07
C MET A 322 10.32 -8.31 19.84
N VAL A 323 11.37 -7.50 19.83
CA VAL A 323 12.48 -7.57 18.86
C VAL A 323 13.69 -8.13 19.58
N ASP A 324 14.01 -9.40 19.34
CA ASP A 324 15.10 -10.13 20.01
C ASP A 324 16.07 -10.82 19.03
N GLU A 325 15.87 -10.63 17.73
CA GLU A 325 16.82 -11.04 16.70
C GLU A 325 18.12 -10.24 16.82
N ARG A 326 19.14 -10.87 17.40
CA ARG A 326 20.46 -10.24 17.56
C ARG A 326 21.10 -9.77 16.25
N ALA A 327 20.75 -10.38 15.11
CA ALA A 327 21.25 -9.95 13.81
C ALA A 327 20.55 -8.67 13.30
N TYR A 328 19.38 -8.35 13.85
CA TYR A 328 18.57 -7.18 13.49
C TYR A 328 18.87 -5.95 14.37
N LEU A 329 19.18 -6.18 15.66
CA LEU A 329 19.55 -5.16 16.66
C LEU A 329 21.01 -4.69 16.51
#